data_AF-A0AAF0PF43-F1
#
_entry.id   AF-A0AAF0PF43-F1
#
_cell.length_a   1.000
_cell.length_b   1.000
_cell.length_c   1.000
_cell.angle_alpha   90.00
_cell.angle_beta   90.00
_cell.angle_gamma   90.00
#
_symmetry.space_group_name_H-M   'P 1'
#
loop_
_entity.id
_entity.type
_entity.pdbx_description
1 polymer ?
#
loop_
_entity_poly.entity_id
_entity_poly.type
_entity_poly.pdbx_seq_one_letter_code
_entity_poly.pdbx_strand_id
1 'polypeptide(L)' 'MPDTTIETINTMLDSVQEELEDPDLRFKLRTVRQLLLVVEERHDIGRDALADADLDDSTREDLQQLGYLGADDDR' A
#
# COMPACT_ATOMS: atom_id res chain seq x y z
N MET A 1 -13.76 4.97 -1.12
CA MET A 1 -13.30 4.07 -0.05
C MET A 1 -11.80 3.93 -0.22
N PRO A 2 -11.01 3.70 0.83
CA PRO A 2 -9.58 3.43 0.62
C PRO A 2 -9.42 2.22 -0.29
N ASP A 3 -8.60 2.36 -1.32
CA ASP A 3 -8.38 1.39 -2.39
C ASP A 3 -7.37 0.31 -1.95
N THR A 4 -6.59 0.57 -0.89
CA THR A 4 -5.65 -0.39 -0.31
C THR A 4 -5.75 -0.50 1.22
N THR A 5 -5.22 -1.60 1.77
CA THR A 5 -5.04 -1.74 3.23
C THR A 5 -4.15 -0.62 3.79
N ILE A 6 -3.14 -0.17 3.03
CA ILE A 6 -2.24 0.90 3.47
C ILE A 6 -2.98 2.24 3.54
N GLU A 7 -3.78 2.58 2.53
CA GLU A 7 -4.63 3.77 2.55
C GLU A 7 -5.65 3.74 3.70
N THR A 8 -6.21 2.56 4.00
CA THR A 8 -7.13 2.38 5.12
C THR A 8 -6.44 2.71 6.44
N ILE A 9 -5.24 2.15 6.67
CA ILE A 9 -4.44 2.43 7.87
C ILE A 9 -4.10 3.91 7.92
N ASN A 10 -3.63 4.50 6.80
CA ASN A 10 -3.25 5.91 6.76
C ASN A 10 -4.42 6.84 7.09
N THR A 11 -5.63 6.52 6.61
CA THR A 11 -6.86 7.28 6.90
C THR A 11 -7.21 7.22 8.40
N MET A 12 -7.15 6.02 9.00
CA MET A 12 -7.39 5.86 10.44
C MET A 12 -6.36 6.61 11.30
N LEU A 13 -5.10 6.61 10.87
CA LEU A 13 -4.04 7.32 11.59
C LEU A 13 -4.15 8.84 11.40
N ASP A 14 -4.59 9.32 10.24
CA ASP A 14 -4.83 10.74 9.98
C ASP A 14 -5.92 11.29 10.90
N SER A 15 -7.05 10.56 11.03
CA SER A 15 -8.18 11.02 11.84
C SER A 15 -7.83 11.20 13.32
N VAL A 16 -6.93 10.38 13.86
CA VAL A 16 -6.50 10.49 15.27
C VAL A 16 -5.34 11.47 15.47
N GLN A 17 -4.62 11.86 14.41
CA GLN A 17 -3.44 12.74 14.54
C GLN A 17 -3.81 14.15 14.99
N GLU A 18 -4.97 14.66 14.56
CA GLU A 18 -5.46 15.99 14.92
C GLU A 18 -5.94 16.07 16.37
N GLU A 19 -6.31 14.94 16.97
CA GLU A 19 -6.78 14.85 18.36
C GLU A 19 -5.64 14.80 19.39
N LEU A 20 -4.39 14.63 18.94
CA LEU A 20 -3.23 14.54 19.82
C LEU A 20 -2.70 15.92 20.20
N GLU A 21 -2.76 16.25 21.49
CA GLU A 21 -2.19 17.51 22.02
C GLU A 21 -0.66 17.40 22.21
N ASP A 22 -0.16 16.21 22.52
CA ASP A 22 1.26 15.94 22.75
C ASP A 22 2.05 16.07 21.43
N PRO A 23 3.02 17.00 21.34
CA PRO A 23 3.80 17.23 20.13
C PRO A 23 4.69 16.04 19.75
N ASP A 24 5.21 15.28 20.71
CA ASP A 24 6.03 14.09 20.45
C ASP A 24 5.18 12.95 19.89
N LEU A 25 3.96 12.76 20.41
CA LEU A 25 3.02 11.78 19.88
C LEU A 25 2.58 12.14 18.45
N ARG A 26 2.27 13.42 18.18
CA ARG A 26 1.98 13.89 16.81
C ARG A 26 3.15 13.66 15.85
N PHE A 27 4.37 13.96 16.28
CA PHE A 27 5.57 13.73 15.47
C PHE A 27 5.76 12.24 15.13
N LYS A 28 5.64 11.35 16.12
CA LYS A 28 5.74 9.90 15.91
C LYS A 28 4.68 9.39 14.95
N LEU A 29 3.42 9.81 15.13
CA LEU A 29 2.31 9.40 14.27
C LEU A 29 2.49 9.88 12.83
N ARG A 30 2.89 11.14 12.65
CA ARG A 30 3.25 11.70 11.35
C ARG A 30 4.40 10.91 10.68
N THR A 31 5.37 10.47 11.46
CA THR A 31 6.50 9.66 10.97
C THR A 31 6.05 8.27 10.53
N VAL A 32 5.21 7.60 11.32
CA VAL A 32 4.63 6.29 10.96
C VAL A 32 3.85 6.38 9.64
N ARG A 33 3.04 7.43 9.47
CA ARG A 33 2.31 7.67 8.22
C ARG A 33 3.24 7.88 7.02
N GLN A 34 4.35 8.61 7.19
CA GLN A 34 5.36 8.73 6.13
C GLN A 34 6.02 7.40 5.78
N LEU A 35 6.29 6.54 6.78
CA LEU A 35 6.84 5.20 6.53
C LEU A 35 5.85 4.29 5.80
N LEU A 36 4.54 4.43 6.07
CA LEU A 36 3.50 3.71 5.33
C LEU A 36 3.51 4.06 3.84
N LEU A 37 3.69 5.34 3.49
CA LEU A 37 3.81 5.77 2.09
C LEU A 37 5.03 5.14 1.39
N VAL A 38 6.16 5.01 2.11
CA VAL A 38 7.35 4.32 1.56
C VAL A 38 7.08 2.83 1.33
N VAL A 39 6.28 2.19 2.18
CA VAL A 39 5.88 0.79 1.99
C VAL A 39 4.94 0.65 0.79
N GLU A 40 4.00 1.56 0.63
CA GLU A 40 3.09 1.61 -0.52
C GLU A 40 3.86 1.77 -1.84
N GLU A 41 4.76 2.75 -1.92
CA GLU A 41 5.60 2.96 -3.10
C GLU A 41 6.42 1.71 -3.46
N ARG A 42 6.97 1.01 -2.47
CA ARG A 42 7.70 -0.25 -2.71
C ARG A 42 6.79 -1.37 -3.18
N HIS A 43 5.58 -1.44 -2.67
CA HIS A 43 4.59 -2.41 -3.10
C HIS A 43 4.18 -2.16 -4.55
N ASP A 44 3.96 -0.90 -4.92
CA ASP A 44 3.64 -0.49 -6.29
C ASP A 44 4.78 -0.82 -7.25
N ILE A 45 6.02 -0.45 -6.92
CA ILE A 45 7.21 -0.81 -7.73
C ILE A 45 7.34 -2.32 -7.88
N GLY A 46 7.09 -3.08 -6.81
CA GLY A 46 7.16 -4.54 -6.83
C GLY A 46 6.08 -5.15 -7.73
N ARG A 47 4.86 -4.64 -7.67
CA ARG A 47 3.75 -5.04 -8.54
C ARG A 47 4.05 -4.73 -10.00
N ASP A 48 4.55 -3.54 -10.31
CA ASP A 48 4.90 -3.14 -11.67
C ASP A 48 6.02 -4.04 -12.23
N ALA A 49 7.04 -4.32 -11.41
CA ALA A 49 8.12 -5.24 -11.80
C ALA A 49 7.64 -6.68 -12.02
N LEU A 50 6.62 -7.15 -11.28
CA LEU A 50 5.98 -8.45 -11.52
C LEU A 50 5.12 -8.47 -12.78
N ALA A 51 4.46 -7.35 -13.10
CA ALA A 51 3.67 -7.23 -14.33
C ALA A 51 4.56 -7.30 -15.59
N ASP A 52 5.75 -6.71 -15.53
CA ASP A 52 6.74 -6.71 -16.63
C ASP A 52 7.59 -7.99 -16.70
N ALA A 53 7.51 -8.86 -15.69
CA ALA A 53 8.28 -10.10 -15.65
C ALA A 53 7.72 -11.15 -16.62
N ASP A 54 8.62 -11.88 -17.29
CA ASP A 54 8.29 -13.04 -18.12
C ASP A 54 7.94 -14.24 -17.21
N LEU A 55 6.76 -14.15 -16.60
CA LEU A 55 6.17 -15.19 -15.76
C LEU A 55 5.35 -16.14 -16.62
N ASP A 56 5.42 -17.42 -16.31
CA ASP A 56 4.49 -18.40 -16.87
C ASP A 56 3.06 -18.15 -16.37
N ASP A 57 2.07 -18.63 -17.14
CA ASP A 57 0.66 -18.38 -16.88
C ASP A 57 0.20 -18.86 -15.50
N SER A 58 0.75 -19.98 -15.00
CA SER A 58 0.36 -20.53 -13.69
C SER A 58 0.87 -19.67 -12.54
N THR A 59 2.11 -19.18 -12.63
CA THR A 59 2.67 -18.24 -11.66
C THR A 59 1.90 -16.92 -11.67
N ARG A 60 1.46 -16.44 -12.84
CA ARG A 60 0.68 -15.20 -12.97
C ARG A 60 -0.70 -15.31 -12.32
N GLU A 61 -1.43 -16.40 -12.55
CA GLU A 61 -2.74 -16.66 -11.93
C GLU A 61 -2.64 -16.73 -10.40
N ASP A 62 -1.63 -17.43 -9.86
CA ASP A 62 -1.40 -17.53 -8.42
C ASP A 62 -1.15 -16.15 -7.79
N LEU A 63 -0.33 -15.31 -8.44
CA LEU A 63 -0.02 -13.96 -7.97
C LEU A 63 -1.23 -13.00 -8.05
N GLN A 64 -2.09 -13.13 -9.08
CA GLN A 64 -3.36 -12.40 -9.14
C GLN A 64 -4.30 -12.81 -8.00
N GLN A 65 -4.44 -14.12 -7.74
CA GLN A 65 -5.30 -14.60 -6.66
C GLN A 65 -4.83 -14.14 -5.27
N LEU A 66 -3.51 -14.02 -5.10
CA LEU A 66 -2.90 -13.49 -3.89
C LEU A 66 -2.94 -11.96 -3.79
N GLY A 67 -3.39 -11.25 -4.84
CA GLY A 67 -3.50 -9.79 -4.89
C GLY A 67 -2.16 -9.07 -5.10
N TYR A 68 -1.12 -9.79 -5.53
CA TYR A 68 0.17 -9.18 -5.89
C TYR A 68 0.16 -8.59 -7.30
N LEU A 69 -0.75 -9.07 -8.16
CA LEU A 69 -1.03 -8.50 -9.47
C LEU A 69 -2.46 -7.96 -9.48
N GLY A 70 -2.70 -6.85 -10.19
CA GLY A 70 -4.06 -6.40 -10.47
C GLY A 70 -4.79 -7.44 -11.34
N ALA A 71 -6.10 -7.61 -11.15
CA ALA A 71 -6.91 -8.26 -12.17
C ALA A 71 -6.76 -7.44 -13.45
N ASP A 72 -6.28 -8.04 -14.53
CA ASP A 72 -6.01 -7.35 -15.80
C ASP A 72 -7.16 -6.40 -16.14
N ASP A 73 -6.86 -5.09 -16.19
CA ASP A 73 -7.71 -4.11 -16.85
C ASP A 73 -7.57 -4.40 -18.34
N ASP A 74 -8.65 -4.98 -18.90
CA ASP A 74 -8.87 -5.28 -20.31
C ASP A 74 -8.18 -4.24 -21.23
N ARG A 75 -7.18 -4.69 -22.00
CA ARG A 75 -6.72 -3.93 -23.17
C ARG A 75 -6.33 -4.81 -24.34
#